data_AF-A0AAI9ECN6-F1
#
_entry.id   AF-A0AAI9ECN6-F1
#
_cell.length_a   1.000
_cell.length_b   1.000
_cell.length_c   1.000
_cell.angle_alpha   90.00
_cell.angle_beta   90.00
_cell.angle_gamma   90.00
#
_symmetry.space_group_name_H-M   'P 1'
#
loop_
_entity.id
_entity.type
_entity.pdbx_description
1 polymer ?
#
loop_
_entity_poly.entity_id
_entity_poly.type
_entity_poly.pdbx_seq_one_letter_code
_entity_poly.pdbx_strand_id
1 'polypeptide(L)'
;MDATTQLDTAAVVAHLRASLTQKLRERFPEMKDESIDRILDATSLELQKQMLAEDQTTTETRPNLLSLPAELRNTIYELVLTSDNPVPVTRKVFPALLHTSSRLRKEAAPIYYQSNTFHAPCCDEHTHQDLVRLVKWLELIGPVRASQLQQLRLECPYTKATRLEESFRAGIFRRMEFKKYGVSKERFVVVETFVDD
;
A
#
# COMPACT_ATOMS: atom_id res chain seq x y z
N MET A 1 23.66 -16.43 -8.14
CA MET A 1 24.97 -16.22 -7.52
C MET A 1 24.73 -15.28 -6.38
N ASP A 2 24.78 -15.79 -5.15
CA ASP A 2 25.05 -15.02 -3.92
C ASP A 2 25.10 -16.04 -2.78
N ALA A 3 26.25 -16.71 -2.70
CA ALA A 3 26.60 -17.68 -1.66
C ALA A 3 28.01 -17.34 -1.19
N THR A 4 28.20 -16.13 -0.67
CA THR A 4 29.50 -15.69 -0.14
C THR A 4 29.24 -14.59 0.88
N THR A 5 28.85 -15.00 2.09
CA THR A 5 29.30 -14.49 3.41
C THR A 5 28.41 -15.05 4.51
N GLN A 6 28.40 -16.38 4.70
CA GLN A 6 28.24 -16.90 6.06
C GLN A 6 29.62 -16.79 6.70
N LEU A 7 29.84 -15.67 7.40
CA LEU A 7 31.04 -15.44 8.18
C LEU A 7 31.09 -16.55 9.24
N ASP A 8 32.09 -17.44 9.15
CA ASP A 8 32.22 -18.59 10.04
C ASP A 8 32.38 -18.10 11.49
N THR A 9 31.30 -18.16 12.26
CA THR A 9 31.18 -17.60 13.60
C THR A 9 32.21 -18.22 14.55
N ALA A 10 32.56 -19.49 14.32
CA ALA A 10 33.63 -20.16 15.04
C ALA A 10 35.00 -19.52 14.80
N ALA A 11 35.28 -19.07 13.57
CA ALA A 11 36.54 -18.41 13.22
C ALA A 11 36.66 -17.02 13.88
N VAL A 12 35.55 -16.26 13.94
CA VAL A 12 35.53 -14.94 14.59
C VAL A 12 35.74 -15.05 16.10
N VAL A 13 35.05 -16.00 16.75
CA VAL A 13 35.18 -16.25 18.19
C VAL A 13 36.59 -16.74 18.53
N ALA A 14 37.16 -17.62 17.71
CA ALA A 14 38.55 -18.08 17.89
C ALA A 14 39.57 -16.92 17.76
N HIS A 15 39.36 -16.00 16.81
CA HIS A 15 40.23 -14.85 16.63
C HIS A 15 40.14 -13.85 17.80
N LEU A 16 38.92 -13.54 18.26
CA LEU A 16 38.70 -12.68 19.43
C LEU A 16 39.34 -13.27 20.69
N ARG A 17 39.19 -14.59 20.90
CA ARG A 17 39.82 -15.31 22.01
C ARG A 17 41.34 -15.17 21.96
N ALA A 18 41.96 -15.44 20.82
CA ALA A 18 43.41 -15.35 20.68
C ALA A 18 43.92 -13.92 20.97
N SER A 19 43.22 -12.91 20.46
CA SER A 19 43.54 -11.49 20.69
C SER A 19 43.41 -11.09 22.16
N LEU A 20 42.35 -11.54 22.84
CA LEU A 20 42.12 -11.26 24.27
C LEU A 20 43.15 -11.97 25.16
N THR A 21 43.49 -13.21 24.84
CA THR A 21 44.52 -13.98 25.56
C THR A 21 45.85 -13.24 25.54
N GLN A 22 46.26 -12.76 24.37
CA GLN A 22 47.49 -12.00 24.21
C GLN A 22 47.47 -10.71 25.04
N LYS A 23 46.39 -9.92 24.95
CA LYS A 23 46.26 -8.65 25.69
C LYS A 23 46.24 -8.85 27.21
N LEU A 24 45.61 -9.92 27.70
CA LEU A 24 45.55 -10.21 29.13
C LEU A 24 46.91 -10.65 29.67
N ARG A 25 47.68 -11.44 28.91
CA ARG A 25 49.07 -11.81 29.28
C ARG A 25 50.00 -10.61 29.33
N GLU A 26 49.89 -9.69 28.38
CA GLU A 26 50.68 -8.45 28.36
C GLU A 26 50.35 -7.54 29.54
N ARG A 27 49.07 -7.51 29.96
CA ARG A 27 48.59 -6.60 31.01
C ARG A 27 48.76 -7.15 32.43
N PHE A 28 48.74 -8.47 32.60
CA PHE A 28 48.79 -9.12 33.91
C PHE A 28 49.74 -10.33 33.93
N PRO A 29 51.07 -10.10 33.92
CA PRO A 29 52.09 -11.16 33.84
C PRO A 29 52.14 -12.08 35.09
N GLU A 30 51.63 -11.61 36.23
CA GLU A 30 51.59 -12.35 37.51
C GLU A 30 50.40 -13.34 37.58
N MET A 31 49.48 -13.28 36.63
CA MET A 31 48.25 -14.08 36.65
C MET A 31 48.55 -15.49 36.12
N LYS A 32 48.18 -16.52 36.88
CA LYS A 32 48.39 -17.92 36.48
C LYS A 32 47.65 -18.22 35.18
N ASP A 33 48.34 -18.78 34.19
CA ASP A 33 47.80 -19.10 32.86
C ASP A 33 46.47 -19.88 32.95
N GLU A 34 46.38 -20.84 33.88
CA GLU A 34 45.17 -21.66 34.07
C GLU A 34 43.92 -20.86 34.46
N SER A 35 44.08 -19.71 35.12
CA SER A 35 42.94 -18.86 35.53
C SER A 35 42.46 -17.98 34.38
N ILE A 36 43.37 -17.52 33.52
CA ILE A 36 43.02 -16.76 32.30
C ILE A 36 42.26 -17.67 31.33
N ASP A 37 42.78 -18.88 31.09
CA ASP A 37 42.18 -19.81 30.14
C ASP A 37 40.77 -20.22 30.56
N ARG A 38 40.54 -20.48 31.86
CA ARG A 38 39.19 -20.82 32.37
C ARG A 38 38.17 -19.69 32.18
N ILE A 39 38.57 -18.44 32.39
CA ILE A 39 37.68 -17.28 32.22
C ILE A 39 37.37 -17.09 30.72
N LEU A 40 38.37 -17.25 29.85
CA LEU A 40 38.19 -17.14 28.41
C LEU A 40 37.36 -18.29 27.83
N ASP A 41 37.53 -19.52 28.32
CA ASP A 41 36.70 -20.67 27.96
C ASP A 41 35.24 -20.45 28.35
N ALA A 42 35.00 -20.01 29.59
CA ALA A 42 33.65 -19.77 30.08
C ALA A 42 32.94 -18.65 29.30
N THR A 43 33.64 -17.55 29.02
CA THR A 43 33.09 -16.42 28.25
C THR A 43 32.89 -16.75 26.77
N SER A 44 33.82 -17.48 26.16
CA SER A 44 33.69 -17.92 24.77
C SER A 44 32.52 -18.90 24.59
N LEU A 45 32.31 -19.81 25.55
CA LEU A 45 31.18 -20.74 25.54
C LEU A 45 29.85 -19.99 25.71
N GLU A 46 29.81 -18.98 26.58
CA GLU A 46 28.60 -18.18 26.81
C GLU A 46 28.24 -17.33 25.60
N LEU A 47 29.22 -16.68 24.97
CA LEU A 47 29.01 -15.94 23.71
C LEU A 47 28.53 -16.85 22.59
N GLN A 48 29.12 -18.04 22.46
CA GLN A 48 28.70 -19.01 21.47
C GLN A 48 27.26 -19.48 21.72
N LYS A 49 26.87 -19.69 22.99
CA LYS A 49 25.48 -20.01 23.37
C LYS A 49 24.52 -18.86 23.06
N GLN A 50 24.87 -17.62 23.35
CA GLN A 50 24.04 -16.46 23.05
C GLN A 50 23.86 -16.27 21.55
N MET A 51 24.93 -16.38 20.76
CA MET A 51 24.86 -16.28 19.30
C MET A 51 24.04 -17.43 18.67
N LEU A 52 24.15 -18.65 19.20
CA LEU A 52 23.33 -19.80 18.76
C LEU A 52 21.85 -19.68 19.21
N ALA A 53 21.58 -19.02 20.33
CA ALA A 53 20.22 -18.79 20.82
C ALA A 53 19.53 -17.60 20.11
N GLU A 54 20.30 -16.59 19.70
CA GLU A 54 19.82 -15.49 18.86
C GLU A 54 19.40 -15.98 17.46
N ASP A 55 20.05 -17.03 16.94
CA ASP A 55 19.67 -17.67 15.67
C ASP A 55 18.36 -18.50 15.76
N GLN A 56 17.88 -18.81 16.97
CA GLN A 56 16.69 -19.66 17.19
C GLN A 56 15.47 -18.93 17.78
N THR A 57 15.56 -17.63 18.09
CA THR A 57 14.44 -16.85 18.66
C THR A 57 13.64 -16.03 17.64
N THR A 58 14.01 -16.07 16.35
CA THR A 58 13.11 -15.64 15.28
C THR A 58 12.36 -16.85 14.75
N THR A 59 11.34 -17.31 15.49
CA THR A 59 10.20 -17.95 14.80
C THR A 59 9.67 -16.90 13.82
N GLU A 60 10.03 -17.04 12.54
CA GLU A 60 9.68 -16.16 11.44
C GLU A 60 8.15 -16.16 11.24
N THR A 61 7.44 -15.49 12.14
CA THR A 61 6.08 -15.05 11.86
C THR A 61 6.19 -14.09 10.70
N ARG A 62 5.78 -14.57 9.51
CA ARG A 62 5.74 -13.77 8.29
C ARG A 62 5.18 -12.39 8.62
N PRO A 63 5.86 -11.30 8.23
CA PRO A 63 5.39 -9.96 8.55
C PRO A 63 3.97 -9.80 8.02
N ASN A 64 3.04 -9.49 8.91
CA ASN A 64 1.64 -9.31 8.58
C ASN A 64 1.37 -7.82 8.37
N LEU A 65 0.72 -7.45 7.26
CA LEU A 65 0.32 -6.07 7.01
C LEU A 65 -0.49 -5.48 8.20
N LEU A 66 -1.31 -6.31 8.85
CA LEU A 66 -2.14 -5.89 9.98
C LEU A 66 -1.39 -5.77 11.31
N SER A 67 -0.15 -6.28 11.42
CA SER A 67 0.68 -6.07 12.60
C SER A 67 1.46 -4.74 12.56
N LEU A 68 1.47 -4.05 11.41
CA LEU A 68 2.05 -2.72 11.29
C LEU A 68 1.18 -1.68 12.00
N PRO A 69 1.76 -0.59 12.55
CA PRO A 69 1.03 0.59 12.99
C PRO A 69 0.13 1.18 11.90
N ALA A 70 -0.94 1.87 12.31
CA ALA A 70 -1.94 2.41 11.38
C ALA A 70 -1.34 3.40 10.37
N GLU A 71 -0.36 4.20 10.79
CA GLU A 71 0.35 5.16 9.95
C GLU A 71 1.04 4.47 8.76
N LEU A 72 1.83 3.42 9.03
CA LEU A 72 2.51 2.66 7.98
C LEU A 72 1.52 1.95 7.05
N ARG A 73 0.41 1.43 7.59
CA ARG A 73 -0.65 0.84 6.76
C ARG A 73 -1.27 1.88 5.83
N ASN A 74 -1.57 3.07 6.33
CA ASN A 74 -2.13 4.16 5.51
C ASN A 74 -1.16 4.58 4.39
N THR A 75 0.13 4.71 4.69
CA THR A 75 1.15 4.98 3.66
C THR A 75 1.17 3.91 2.57
N ILE A 76 1.09 2.62 2.95
CA ILE A 76 0.99 1.52 1.98
C ILE A 76 -0.29 1.62 1.16
N TYR A 77 -1.42 1.94 1.79
CA TYR A 77 -2.69 2.12 1.08
C TYR A 77 -2.63 3.27 0.08
N GLU A 78 -2.07 4.42 0.46
CA GLU A 78 -1.89 5.57 -0.42
C GLU A 78 -1.04 5.22 -1.65
N LEU A 79 0.08 4.52 -1.44
CA LEU A 79 0.97 4.10 -2.53
C LEU A 79 0.32 3.10 -3.50
N VAL A 80 -0.55 2.22 -3.00
CA VAL A 80 -1.16 1.15 -3.80
C VAL A 80 -2.47 1.58 -4.46
N LEU A 81 -3.23 2.47 -3.82
CA LEU A 81 -4.60 2.80 -4.22
C LEU A 81 -4.70 4.12 -4.95
N THR A 82 -3.72 5.01 -4.82
CA THR A 82 -3.74 6.31 -5.49
C THR A 82 -3.14 6.17 -6.87
N SER A 83 -3.85 6.66 -7.88
CA SER A 83 -3.40 6.72 -9.26
C SER A 83 -3.44 8.16 -9.74
N ASP A 84 -2.35 8.61 -10.38
CA ASP A 84 -2.30 9.93 -11.02
C ASP A 84 -3.28 10.02 -12.21
N ASN A 85 -3.53 8.88 -12.85
CA ASN A 85 -4.46 8.78 -13.97
C ASN A 85 -5.89 8.53 -13.48
N PRO A 86 -6.91 9.16 -14.12
CA PRO A 86 -8.31 8.91 -13.81
C PRO A 86 -8.67 7.43 -13.90
N VAL A 87 -9.31 6.89 -12.87
CA VAL A 87 -9.69 5.48 -12.80
C VAL A 87 -11.01 5.25 -13.55
N PRO A 88 -11.07 4.29 -14.50
CA PRO A 88 -12.28 4.04 -15.26
C PRO A 88 -13.37 3.40 -14.38
N VAL A 89 -14.58 3.97 -14.43
CA VAL A 89 -15.78 3.41 -13.81
C VAL A 89 -16.20 2.17 -14.58
N THR A 90 -15.99 0.99 -13.99
CA THR A 90 -16.38 -0.28 -14.60
C THR A 90 -17.11 -1.17 -13.60
N ARG A 91 -17.77 -2.22 -14.11
CA ARG A 91 -18.54 -3.16 -13.29
C ARG A 91 -17.67 -4.09 -12.41
N LYS A 92 -16.35 -4.13 -12.63
CA LYS A 92 -15.43 -5.09 -12.00
C LYS A 92 -14.21 -4.41 -11.38
N VAL A 93 -14.36 -3.29 -10.68
CA VAL A 93 -13.18 -2.53 -10.23
C VAL A 93 -13.38 -2.04 -8.82
N PHE A 94 -13.28 -2.96 -7.86
CA PHE A 94 -12.62 -2.58 -6.62
C PHE A 94 -11.18 -3.09 -6.70
N PRO A 95 -10.20 -2.33 -6.20
CA PRO A 95 -8.84 -2.81 -6.06
C PRO A 95 -8.81 -4.14 -5.32
N ALA A 96 -7.94 -5.06 -5.75
CA ALA A 96 -7.79 -6.38 -5.13
C ALA A 96 -7.61 -6.27 -3.61
N LEU A 97 -6.91 -5.22 -3.17
CA LEU A 97 -6.70 -4.90 -1.75
C LEU A 97 -8.02 -4.75 -0.96
N LEU A 98 -9.06 -4.17 -1.54
CA LEU A 98 -10.37 -4.02 -0.88
C LEU A 98 -11.15 -5.36 -0.80
N HIS A 99 -10.69 -6.41 -1.48
CA HIS A 99 -11.31 -7.73 -1.46
C HIS A 99 -10.71 -8.68 -0.42
N THR A 100 -9.51 -8.40 0.09
CA THR A 100 -8.76 -9.34 0.93
C THR A 100 -9.32 -9.49 2.35
N SER A 101 -9.67 -8.38 3.02
CA SER A 101 -10.15 -8.38 4.41
C SER A 101 -11.16 -7.27 4.67
N SER A 102 -12.13 -7.54 5.56
CA SER A 102 -13.12 -6.54 5.99
C SER A 102 -12.48 -5.37 6.72
N ARG A 103 -11.38 -5.60 7.45
CA ARG A 103 -10.61 -4.55 8.12
C ARG A 103 -9.88 -3.67 7.12
N LEU A 104 -9.13 -4.28 6.21
CA LEU A 104 -8.44 -3.56 5.13
C LEU A 104 -9.43 -2.74 4.31
N ARG A 105 -10.58 -3.32 3.95
CA ARG A 105 -11.65 -2.59 3.24
C ARG A 105 -12.13 -1.35 3.99
N LYS A 106 -12.30 -1.41 5.31
CA LYS A 106 -12.77 -0.27 6.12
C LYS A 106 -11.72 0.86 6.18
N GLU A 107 -10.45 0.49 6.35
CA GLU A 107 -9.35 1.46 6.45
C GLU A 107 -8.99 2.07 5.09
N ALA A 108 -8.94 1.24 4.03
CA ALA A 108 -8.40 1.61 2.73
C ALA A 108 -9.42 2.18 1.74
N ALA A 109 -10.71 1.83 1.87
CA ALA A 109 -11.73 2.32 0.95
C ALA A 109 -11.85 3.86 0.94
N PRO A 110 -11.85 4.57 2.09
CA PRO A 110 -11.90 6.03 2.10
C PRO A 110 -10.75 6.65 1.30
N ILE A 111 -9.51 6.15 1.48
CA ILE A 111 -8.33 6.62 0.75
C ILE A 111 -8.54 6.45 -0.76
N TYR A 112 -9.01 5.28 -1.19
CA TYR A 112 -9.27 5.03 -2.61
C TYR A 112 -10.30 5.99 -3.21
N TYR A 113 -11.43 6.26 -2.54
CA TYR A 113 -12.45 7.15 -3.10
C TYR A 113 -12.12 8.64 -2.96
N GLN A 114 -11.36 9.03 -1.94
CA GLN A 114 -11.03 10.44 -1.64
C GLN A 114 -9.79 10.94 -2.37
N SER A 115 -8.88 10.04 -2.78
CA SER A 115 -7.62 10.41 -3.42
C SER A 115 -7.60 10.16 -4.92
N ASN A 116 -8.61 9.48 -5.47
CA ASN A 116 -8.68 9.20 -6.91
C ASN A 116 -9.76 10.01 -7.60
N THR A 117 -9.45 10.37 -8.84
CA THR A 117 -10.43 10.83 -9.81
C THR A 117 -10.99 9.64 -10.57
N PHE A 118 -12.31 9.53 -10.67
CA PHE A 118 -12.98 8.49 -11.45
C PHE A 118 -13.47 9.08 -12.77
N HIS A 119 -13.37 8.36 -13.87
CA HIS A 119 -13.94 8.79 -15.16
C HIS A 119 -14.92 7.75 -15.70
N ALA A 120 -16.00 8.20 -16.32
CA ALA A 120 -16.94 7.37 -17.06
C ALA A 120 -17.12 7.94 -18.47
N PRO A 121 -17.00 7.12 -19.52
CA PRO A 121 -17.31 7.56 -20.87
C PRO A 121 -18.81 7.87 -20.97
N CYS A 122 -19.17 8.90 -21.72
CA CYS A 122 -20.54 9.31 -21.97
C CYS A 122 -20.70 9.59 -23.47
N CYS A 123 -20.93 8.55 -24.27
CA CYS A 123 -21.07 8.69 -25.72
C CYS A 123 -22.46 9.21 -26.13
N ASP A 124 -22.55 9.96 -27.23
CA ASP A 124 -23.74 10.70 -27.67
C ASP A 124 -24.89 9.83 -28.23
N GLU A 125 -24.63 8.60 -28.66
CA GLU A 125 -25.67 7.66 -29.14
C GLU A 125 -25.87 6.44 -28.22
N HIS A 126 -24.88 6.11 -27.39
CA HIS A 126 -24.94 5.01 -26.41
C HIS A 126 -25.15 5.52 -24.98
N THR A 127 -25.49 6.81 -24.83
CA THR A 127 -25.56 7.58 -23.57
C THR A 127 -26.35 6.85 -22.50
N HIS A 128 -27.43 6.16 -22.88
CA HIS A 128 -28.25 5.45 -21.90
C HIS A 128 -27.51 4.27 -21.26
N GLN A 129 -26.69 3.53 -21.99
CA GLN A 129 -26.00 2.36 -21.40
C GLN A 129 -24.88 2.76 -20.46
N ASP A 130 -24.09 3.79 -20.79
CA ASP A 130 -22.98 4.20 -19.96
C ASP A 130 -23.44 4.96 -18.70
N LEU A 131 -24.49 5.78 -18.82
CA LEU A 131 -25.14 6.35 -17.65
C LEU A 131 -25.76 5.27 -16.75
N VAL A 132 -26.38 4.24 -17.32
CA VAL A 132 -26.87 3.08 -16.55
C VAL A 132 -25.72 2.33 -15.87
N ARG A 133 -24.55 2.20 -16.51
CA ARG A 133 -23.36 1.58 -15.89
C ARG A 133 -22.87 2.42 -14.72
N LEU A 134 -22.81 3.73 -14.87
CA LEU A 134 -22.41 4.64 -13.81
C LEU A 134 -23.38 4.59 -12.62
N VAL A 135 -24.69 4.64 -12.87
CA VAL A 135 -25.72 4.53 -11.82
C VAL A 135 -25.59 3.20 -11.09
N LYS A 136 -25.44 2.08 -11.82
CA LYS A 136 -25.22 0.75 -11.22
C LYS A 136 -23.94 0.70 -10.40
N TRP A 137 -22.88 1.38 -10.82
CA TRP A 137 -21.64 1.47 -10.05
C TRP A 137 -21.84 2.29 -8.77
N LEU A 138 -22.57 3.42 -8.83
CA LEU A 138 -22.91 4.23 -7.65
C LEU A 138 -23.77 3.44 -6.65
N GLU A 139 -24.71 2.64 -7.14
CA GLU A 139 -25.50 1.71 -6.31
C GLU A 139 -24.62 0.65 -5.65
N LEU A 140 -23.65 0.11 -6.37
CA LEU A 140 -22.75 -0.93 -5.88
C LEU A 140 -21.80 -0.41 -4.78
N ILE A 141 -21.26 0.81 -4.93
CA ILE A 141 -20.38 1.40 -3.89
C ILE A 141 -21.18 1.88 -2.68
N GLY A 142 -22.43 2.26 -2.89
CA GLY A 142 -23.35 2.77 -1.86
C GLY A 142 -23.16 4.25 -1.53
N PRO A 143 -24.16 4.88 -0.88
CA PRO A 143 -24.23 6.33 -0.70
C PRO A 143 -23.09 6.89 0.17
N VAL A 144 -22.66 6.15 1.18
CA VAL A 144 -21.57 6.58 2.08
C VAL A 144 -20.26 6.75 1.30
N ARG A 145 -19.93 5.80 0.42
CA ARG A 145 -18.69 5.86 -0.37
C ARG A 145 -18.81 6.82 -1.54
N ALA A 146 -19.98 6.87 -2.16
CA ALA A 146 -20.29 7.85 -3.19
C ALA A 146 -20.11 9.30 -2.68
N SER A 147 -20.49 9.59 -1.42
CA SER A 147 -20.22 10.88 -0.78
C SER A 147 -18.75 11.15 -0.45
N GLN A 148 -17.88 10.15 -0.53
CA GLN A 148 -16.44 10.26 -0.32
C GLN A 148 -15.66 10.45 -1.62
N LEU A 149 -16.31 10.33 -2.79
CA LEU A 149 -15.67 10.54 -4.08
C LEU A 149 -15.03 11.92 -4.16
N GLN A 150 -13.76 11.98 -4.54
CA GLN A 150 -13.06 13.25 -4.76
C GLN A 150 -13.62 13.98 -5.98
N GLN A 151 -13.60 13.28 -7.13
CA GLN A 151 -14.02 13.81 -8.41
C GLN A 151 -14.55 12.67 -9.29
N LEU A 152 -15.68 12.92 -9.95
CA LEU A 152 -16.24 12.07 -10.99
C LEU A 152 -16.29 12.86 -12.30
N ARG A 153 -15.53 12.39 -13.28
CA ARG A 153 -15.44 12.95 -14.63
C ARG A 153 -16.34 12.17 -15.57
N LEU A 154 -17.17 12.89 -16.33
CA LEU A 154 -17.80 12.31 -17.51
C LEU A 154 -17.05 12.79 -18.73
N GLU A 155 -16.54 11.85 -19.51
CA GLU A 155 -15.87 12.14 -20.77
C GLU A 155 -16.91 12.01 -21.88
N CYS A 156 -17.32 13.15 -22.43
CA CYS A 156 -18.20 13.17 -23.59
C CYS A 156 -17.34 13.43 -24.84
N PRO A 157 -17.26 12.48 -25.79
CA PRO A 157 -16.60 12.74 -27.06
C PRO A 157 -17.40 13.79 -27.81
N TYR A 158 -16.80 14.94 -28.04
CA TYR A 158 -17.43 16.05 -28.76
C TYR A 158 -17.08 15.99 -30.25
N THR A 159 -18.09 15.93 -31.12
CA THR A 159 -17.93 16.25 -32.55
C THR A 159 -18.19 17.74 -32.79
N LYS A 160 -17.46 18.35 -33.74
CA LYS A 160 -17.39 19.81 -33.99
C LYS A 160 -18.75 20.55 -34.07
N ALA A 161 -19.86 19.84 -34.24
CA ALA A 161 -21.21 20.38 -34.45
C ALA A 161 -22.02 20.65 -33.17
N THR A 162 -21.67 20.10 -32.00
CA THR A 162 -22.66 19.97 -30.90
C THR A 162 -22.18 20.54 -29.58
N ARG A 163 -22.11 21.88 -29.43
CA ARG A 163 -21.78 22.51 -28.12
C ARG A 163 -22.69 21.90 -27.06
N LEU A 164 -22.11 21.19 -26.10
CA LEU A 164 -22.87 20.59 -24.99
C LEU A 164 -23.50 21.73 -24.20
N GLU A 165 -24.77 22.01 -24.50
CA GLU A 165 -25.50 23.06 -23.82
C GLU A 165 -25.51 22.80 -22.31
N GLU A 166 -25.43 23.86 -21.51
CA GLU A 166 -25.60 23.75 -20.05
C GLU A 166 -26.90 23.03 -19.66
N SER A 167 -27.91 23.12 -20.52
CA SER A 167 -29.18 22.39 -20.43
C SER A 167 -28.98 20.87 -20.40
N PHE A 168 -28.06 20.33 -21.20
CA PHE A 168 -27.72 18.91 -21.26
C PHE A 168 -26.95 18.47 -20.01
N ARG A 169 -25.95 19.25 -19.58
CA ARG A 169 -25.22 18.98 -18.31
C ARG A 169 -26.17 18.97 -17.12
N ALA A 170 -27.07 19.95 -17.05
CA ALA A 170 -28.12 20.02 -16.03
C ALA A 170 -29.17 18.90 -16.18
N GLY A 171 -29.40 18.43 -17.41
CA GLY A 171 -30.27 17.31 -17.74
C GLY A 171 -29.72 15.97 -17.24
N ILE A 172 -28.45 15.68 -17.51
CA ILE A 172 -27.75 14.50 -16.99
C ILE A 172 -27.78 14.51 -15.46
N PHE A 173 -27.44 15.65 -14.85
CA PHE A 173 -27.42 15.76 -13.39
C PHE A 173 -28.81 15.56 -12.76
N ARG A 174 -29.87 16.07 -13.41
CA ARG A 174 -31.26 15.84 -13.00
C ARG A 174 -31.69 14.39 -13.20
N ARG A 175 -31.36 13.78 -14.34
CA ARG A 175 -31.76 12.40 -14.67
C ARG A 175 -31.11 11.35 -13.78
N MET A 176 -29.87 11.57 -13.34
CA MET A 176 -29.15 10.59 -12.52
C MET A 176 -29.47 10.68 -11.02
N GLU A 177 -30.32 11.61 -10.60
CA GLU A 177 -30.71 11.79 -9.19
C GLU A 177 -29.50 11.75 -8.24
N PHE A 178 -28.37 12.37 -8.59
CA PHE A 178 -27.11 12.25 -7.81
C PHE A 178 -27.25 12.56 -6.32
N LYS A 179 -28.24 13.39 -5.95
CA LYS A 179 -28.64 13.66 -4.56
C LYS A 179 -28.99 12.39 -3.79
N LYS A 180 -29.64 11.41 -4.42
CA LYS A 180 -29.98 10.10 -3.84
C LYS A 180 -28.74 9.31 -3.44
N TYR A 181 -27.65 9.48 -4.19
CA TYR A 181 -26.37 8.80 -3.96
C TYR A 181 -25.41 9.62 -3.10
N GLY A 182 -25.80 10.82 -2.63
CA GLY A 182 -24.94 11.68 -1.80
C GLY A 182 -23.77 12.30 -2.56
N VAL A 183 -23.77 12.30 -3.89
CA VAL A 183 -22.72 12.92 -4.71
C VAL A 183 -23.04 14.41 -4.86
N SER A 184 -22.14 15.26 -4.39
CA SER A 184 -22.27 16.72 -4.56
C SER A 184 -22.06 17.13 -6.02
N LYS A 185 -22.80 18.15 -6.47
CA LYS A 185 -22.68 18.72 -7.82
C LYS A 185 -21.27 19.23 -8.11
N GLU A 186 -20.57 19.74 -7.10
CA GLU A 186 -19.23 20.31 -7.22
C GLU A 186 -18.14 19.28 -7.53
N ARG A 187 -18.40 18.01 -7.19
CA ARG A 187 -17.45 16.91 -7.46
C ARG A 187 -17.65 16.27 -8.81
N PHE A 188 -18.66 16.73 -9.55
CA PHE A 188 -19.02 16.23 -10.87
C PHE A 188 -18.51 17.21 -11.93
N VAL A 189 -17.63 16.72 -12.80
CA VAL A 189 -17.05 17.51 -13.88
C VAL A 189 -17.33 16.83 -15.20
N VAL A 190 -17.95 17.54 -16.14
CA VAL A 190 -18.10 17.06 -17.51
C VAL A 190 -16.89 17.58 -18.28
N VAL A 191 -16.08 16.67 -18.79
CA VAL A 191 -14.90 16.96 -19.60
C VAL A 191 -15.25 16.66 -21.05
N GLU A 192 -15.04 17.64 -21.91
CA GLU A 192 -15.25 17.50 -23.35
C GLU A 192 -13.93 17.02 -23.94
N THR A 193 -13.94 15.81 -24.49
CA THR A 193 -12.78 15.25 -25.18
C THR A 193 -13.00 15.41 -26.67
N PHE A 194 -12.09 16.15 -27.30
CA PHE A 194 -12.10 16.32 -28.75
C PHE A 194 -11.52 15.06 -29.40
N VAL A 195 -12.28 14.44 -30.29
CA VAL A 195 -11.85 13.30 -31.09
C VAL A 195 -11.68 13.81 -32.52
N ASP A 196 -10.45 13.89 -33.01
CA ASP A 196 -10.18 14.10 -34.44
C ASP A 196 -10.47 12.78 -35.16
N ASP A 197 -11.54 12.76 -35.95
CA ASP A 197 -11.81 11.72 -36.96
C ASP A 197 -10.80 11.77 -38.12
#